data_AF-A0A2N1MJK7-F1
#
_entry.id   AF-A0A2N1MJK7-F1
#
_cell.length_a   1.000
_cell.length_b   1.000
_cell.length_c   1.000
_cell.angle_alpha   90.00
_cell.angle_beta   90.00
_cell.angle_gamma   90.00
#
_symmetry.space_group_name_H-M   'P 1'
#
loop_
_entity.id
_entity.type
_entity.pdbx_description
1 polymer ?
#
loop_
_entity_poly.entity_id
_entity_poly.type
_entity_poly.pdbx_seq_one_letter_code
_entity_poly.pdbx_strand_id
1 'polypeptide(L)'
;MSAYDYEKYKKSYAEMNNSNKWVLTTGTVVEDALYNFGLRCKYEHLAHSFILDPDDNNYLIESVFTESELHEIRHYQTKETPLMPLELLKYLNSFNLKNTLELRKQIFMPEQMDQDFNRSRDFDRDWIRNTVYNLLLEYESNALMSDHLELWILVHVWNFTDKVFNDIEEVKVVRGESCSLSSSTRKNHKRTVPAVDKKRKILGRRGDMIIRKITDEYGCAEAGRQFEGQNGTKLLQERGLKMPKMMKDMFDQLCKTFDQDEKKTRKLETIGFLHAGLMMTLLRLDSPAGYICRVSRSKSFFIATHIKEFGKKTLPAIALTWKAKKIVDNMICLVGQPDESDEESQLQHLQDIYDVTPQPSQKRRVNLPTCLNTPSKSSKRVKPIPLDLLGPPPPFNLLSSIVSCPDPQCEGKNKDTAKFCSDCGKPLME
;
A
#
# COMPACT_ATOMS: atom_id res chain seq x y z
N MET A 1 20.43 1.02 -9.41
CA MET A 1 19.39 0.93 -10.45
C MET A 1 19.98 0.25 -11.68
N SER A 2 19.20 -0.42 -12.55
CA SER A 2 19.75 -1.00 -13.77
C SER A 2 20.06 0.08 -14.81
N ALA A 3 21.01 -0.16 -15.72
CA ALA A 3 21.30 0.79 -16.81
C ALA A 3 20.05 1.05 -17.68
N TYR A 4 19.25 0.02 -17.91
CA TYR A 4 17.97 0.13 -18.63
C TYR A 4 16.97 1.06 -17.93
N ASP A 5 16.80 0.92 -16.61
CA ASP A 5 15.87 1.78 -15.86
C ASP A 5 16.37 3.24 -15.80
N TYR A 6 17.69 3.45 -15.76
CA TYR A 6 18.29 4.79 -15.80
C TYR A 6 18.06 5.48 -17.15
N GLU A 7 18.21 4.78 -18.28
CA GLU A 7 17.89 5.34 -19.59
C GLU A 7 16.38 5.58 -19.79
N LYS A 8 15.53 4.69 -19.26
CA LYS A 8 14.08 4.91 -19.23
C LYS A 8 13.73 6.19 -18.46
N TYR A 9 14.40 6.45 -17.33
CA TYR A 9 14.21 7.66 -16.54
C TYR A 9 14.54 8.93 -17.32
N LYS A 10 15.73 9.00 -17.93
CA LYS A 10 16.15 10.12 -18.78
C LYS A 10 15.19 10.37 -19.93
N LYS A 11 14.78 9.30 -20.61
CA LYS A 11 13.82 9.40 -21.72
C LYS A 11 12.48 9.97 -21.24
N SER A 12 12.00 9.52 -20.09
CA SER A 12 10.71 9.96 -19.54
C SER A 12 10.74 11.45 -19.19
N TYR A 13 11.87 11.96 -18.70
CA TYR A 13 12.08 13.40 -18.47
C TYR A 13 12.16 14.19 -19.78
N ALA A 14 12.91 13.71 -20.76
CA ALA A 14 13.10 14.40 -22.05
C ALA A 14 11.81 14.54 -22.88
N GLU A 15 10.83 13.65 -22.65
CA GLU A 15 9.51 13.69 -23.29
C GLU A 15 8.53 14.68 -22.62
N MET A 16 8.88 15.26 -21.48
CA MET A 16 8.02 16.22 -20.77
C MET A 16 8.01 17.58 -21.48
N ASN A 17 6.82 18.15 -21.66
CA ASN A 17 6.68 19.51 -22.16
C ASN A 17 6.93 20.50 -21.04
N ASN A 18 7.89 21.41 -21.22
CA ASN A 18 8.25 22.45 -20.26
C ASN A 18 7.06 23.34 -19.85
N SER A 19 6.12 23.62 -20.75
CA SER A 19 4.94 24.45 -20.43
C SER A 19 3.97 23.77 -19.47
N ASN A 20 4.12 22.46 -19.24
CA ASN A 20 3.26 21.69 -18.36
C ASN A 20 3.93 21.37 -17.01
N LYS A 21 5.22 21.68 -16.83
CA LYS A 21 5.94 21.39 -15.59
C LYS A 21 5.45 22.25 -14.43
N TRP A 22 5.61 21.75 -13.21
CA TRP A 22 5.23 22.48 -12.01
C TRP A 22 6.32 23.47 -11.61
N VAL A 23 6.00 24.76 -11.70
CA VAL A 23 6.87 25.86 -11.27
C VAL A 23 6.39 26.38 -9.91
N LEU A 24 7.29 26.42 -8.94
CA LEU A 24 7.04 26.98 -7.61
C LEU A 24 7.12 28.51 -7.62
N THR A 25 6.68 29.15 -6.54
CA THR A 25 6.76 30.62 -6.39
C THR A 25 8.18 31.17 -6.47
N THR A 26 9.18 30.36 -6.12
CA THR A 26 10.62 30.67 -6.24
C THR A 26 11.15 30.62 -7.68
N GLY A 27 10.36 30.11 -8.62
CA GLY A 27 10.78 29.81 -9.99
C GLY A 27 11.39 28.41 -10.16
N THR A 28 11.55 27.64 -9.08
CA THR A 28 12.04 26.26 -9.14
C THR A 28 11.06 25.37 -9.89
N VAL A 29 11.57 24.64 -10.89
CA VAL A 29 10.80 23.64 -11.64
C VAL A 29 10.95 22.28 -10.94
N VAL A 30 9.85 21.76 -10.38
CA VAL A 30 9.85 20.58 -9.51
C VAL A 30 10.37 19.33 -10.24
N GLU A 31 9.94 19.11 -11.48
CA GLU A 31 10.39 18.00 -12.31
C GLU A 31 11.91 18.04 -12.56
N ASP A 32 12.46 19.23 -12.80
CA ASP A 32 13.88 19.43 -13.11
C ASP A 32 14.73 19.20 -11.85
N ALA A 33 14.27 19.71 -10.69
CA ALA A 33 14.91 19.48 -9.41
C ALA A 33 14.94 17.99 -9.04
N LEU A 34 13.81 17.29 -9.18
CA LEU A 34 13.75 15.84 -8.95
C LEU A 34 14.59 15.06 -9.95
N TYR A 35 14.60 15.47 -11.23
CA TYR A 35 15.41 14.85 -12.27
C TYR A 35 16.90 14.93 -11.93
N ASN A 36 17.39 16.13 -11.64
CA ASN A 36 18.77 16.37 -11.28
C ASN A 36 19.17 15.63 -10.00
N PHE A 37 18.28 15.55 -9.01
CA PHE A 37 18.50 14.74 -7.82
C PHE A 37 18.60 13.25 -8.15
N GLY A 38 17.66 12.72 -8.94
CA GLY A 38 17.66 11.32 -9.38
C GLY A 38 18.92 10.94 -10.15
N LEU A 39 19.48 11.83 -10.98
CA LEU A 39 20.74 11.58 -11.66
C LEU A 39 21.92 11.35 -10.70
N ARG A 40 21.91 11.99 -9.52
CA ARG A 40 22.94 11.86 -8.47
C ARG A 40 22.73 10.66 -7.56
N CYS A 41 21.50 10.15 -7.46
CA CYS A 41 21.17 9.04 -6.56
C CYS A 41 21.92 7.75 -6.93
N LYS A 42 22.68 7.19 -5.97
CA LYS A 42 23.36 5.89 -6.13
C LYS A 42 22.43 4.69 -5.90
N TYR A 43 21.35 4.91 -5.13
CA TYR A 43 20.32 3.92 -4.83
C TYR A 43 18.98 4.38 -5.39
N GLU A 44 18.03 3.45 -5.54
CA GLU A 44 16.71 3.82 -6.03
C GLU A 44 15.97 4.73 -5.03
N HIS A 45 15.59 5.91 -5.50
CA HIS A 45 14.74 6.90 -4.83
C HIS A 45 13.37 7.06 -5.50
N LEU A 46 12.37 7.62 -4.79
CA LEU A 46 11.05 7.98 -5.33
C LEU A 46 11.12 8.96 -6.51
N ALA A 47 12.12 9.85 -6.49
CA ALA A 47 12.41 10.81 -7.55
C ALA A 47 12.55 10.15 -8.93
N HIS A 48 13.07 8.92 -8.99
CA HIS A 48 13.18 8.19 -10.25
C HIS A 48 11.84 7.77 -10.85
N SER A 49 10.77 7.77 -10.05
CA SER A 49 9.39 7.51 -10.50
C SER A 49 8.54 8.78 -10.50
N PHE A 50 9.16 9.97 -10.40
CA PHE A 50 8.49 11.27 -10.28
C PHE A 50 7.43 11.30 -9.17
N ILE A 51 7.73 10.59 -8.08
CA ILE A 51 6.98 10.65 -6.83
C ILE A 51 7.73 11.57 -5.88
N LEU A 52 7.04 12.56 -5.35
CA LEU A 52 7.57 13.53 -4.38
C LEU A 52 6.92 13.30 -3.01
N ASP A 53 7.75 13.07 -2.02
CA ASP A 53 7.35 12.99 -0.60
C ASP A 53 7.93 14.21 0.14
N PRO A 54 7.14 15.26 0.41
CA PRO A 54 7.68 16.52 0.95
C PRO A 54 8.22 16.36 2.39
N ASP A 55 8.00 15.21 3.02
CA ASP A 55 8.54 14.85 4.33
C ASP A 55 9.83 14.00 4.22
N ASP A 56 10.38 13.80 3.01
CA ASP A 56 11.67 13.15 2.81
C ASP A 56 12.83 14.13 3.07
N ASN A 57 13.51 13.91 4.20
CA ASN A 57 14.64 14.74 4.62
C ASN A 57 15.80 14.77 3.62
N ASN A 58 15.91 13.78 2.71
CA ASN A 58 16.95 13.79 1.69
C ASN A 58 16.85 15.04 0.80
N TYR A 59 15.66 15.59 0.57
CA TYR A 59 15.50 16.78 -0.25
C TYR A 59 16.17 18.03 0.36
N LEU A 60 16.18 18.15 1.68
CA LEU A 60 16.89 19.22 2.37
C LEU A 60 18.39 18.92 2.48
N ILE A 61 18.75 17.70 2.88
CA ILE A 61 20.15 17.26 3.04
C ILE A 61 20.92 17.42 1.72
N GLU A 62 20.29 17.08 0.61
CA GLU A 62 20.88 17.10 -0.73
C GLU A 62 20.59 18.41 -1.48
N SER A 63 20.06 19.42 -0.78
CA SER A 63 19.75 20.77 -1.30
C SER A 63 18.93 20.74 -2.59
N VAL A 64 17.95 19.84 -2.67
CA VAL A 64 17.03 19.70 -3.81
C VAL A 64 15.95 20.77 -3.74
N PHE A 65 15.45 21.05 -2.54
CA PHE A 65 14.44 22.07 -2.25
C PHE A 65 14.78 22.77 -0.93
N THR A 66 14.29 24.00 -0.79
CA THR A 66 14.28 24.76 0.46
C THR A 66 13.07 24.38 1.33
N GLU A 67 13.09 24.74 2.61
CA GLU A 67 11.94 24.55 3.51
C GLU A 67 10.68 25.25 3.04
N SER A 68 10.80 26.47 2.50
CA SER A 68 9.67 27.22 1.93
C SER A 68 9.08 26.52 0.71
N GLU A 69 9.91 25.97 -0.17
CA GLU A 69 9.47 25.21 -1.34
C GLU A 69 8.77 23.92 -0.94
N LEU A 70 9.32 23.16 0.03
CA LEU A 70 8.66 21.96 0.55
C LEU A 70 7.35 22.31 1.27
N HIS A 71 7.29 23.46 1.95
CA HIS A 71 6.04 23.96 2.54
C HIS A 71 5.00 24.29 1.45
N GLU A 72 5.39 24.98 0.38
CA GLU A 72 4.53 25.25 -0.78
C GLU A 72 4.03 23.94 -1.40
N ILE A 73 4.95 23.01 -1.72
CA ILE A 73 4.62 21.71 -2.30
C ILE A 73 3.64 20.92 -1.42
N ARG A 74 3.81 20.97 -0.10
CA ARG A 74 2.93 20.26 0.85
C ARG A 74 1.50 20.80 0.84
N HIS A 75 1.32 22.10 0.62
CA HIS A 75 0.01 22.77 0.75
C HIS A 75 -0.65 23.12 -0.59
N TYR A 76 0.08 23.01 -1.70
CA TYR A 76 -0.46 23.30 -3.03
C TYR A 76 -1.57 22.32 -3.43
N GLN A 77 -2.78 22.83 -3.70
CA GLN A 77 -3.96 22.04 -4.12
C GLN A 77 -4.17 20.75 -3.30
N THR A 78 -4.00 20.85 -1.98
CA THR A 78 -4.20 19.71 -1.07
C THR A 78 -5.60 19.15 -1.15
N LYS A 79 -5.69 17.83 -1.08
CA LYS A 79 -6.96 17.12 -1.07
C LYS A 79 -7.59 17.20 0.31
N GLU A 80 -8.83 17.67 0.36
CA GLU A 80 -9.58 17.73 1.61
C GLU A 80 -9.68 16.34 2.24
N THR A 81 -9.63 16.28 3.57
CA THR A 81 -9.82 15.03 4.30
C THR A 81 -11.29 14.92 4.66
N PRO A 82 -11.99 13.80 4.33
CA PRO A 82 -13.40 13.64 4.68
C PRO A 82 -13.66 13.86 6.16
N LEU A 83 -14.74 14.57 6.49
CA LEU A 83 -15.16 14.82 7.86
C LEU A 83 -16.17 13.76 8.30
N MET A 84 -15.93 13.16 9.46
CA MET A 84 -16.90 12.24 10.06
C MET A 84 -18.13 13.04 10.49
N PRO A 85 -19.36 12.61 10.13
CA PRO A 85 -20.57 13.25 10.60
C PRO A 85 -20.57 13.39 12.12
N LEU A 86 -21.01 14.54 12.63
CA LEU A 86 -20.92 14.86 14.05
C LEU A 86 -21.57 13.80 14.94
N GLU A 87 -22.73 13.26 14.53
CA GLU A 87 -23.43 12.21 15.28
C GLU A 87 -22.64 10.90 15.31
N LEU A 88 -22.02 10.51 14.19
CA LEU A 88 -21.14 9.34 14.15
C LEU A 88 -19.89 9.53 15.00
N LEU A 89 -19.34 10.76 15.02
CA LEU A 89 -18.19 11.11 15.84
C LEU A 89 -18.52 11.09 17.34
N LYS A 90 -19.69 11.61 17.74
CA LYS A 90 -20.21 11.51 19.10
C LYS A 90 -20.38 10.06 19.52
N TYR A 91 -20.93 9.23 18.63
CA TYR A 91 -21.06 7.80 18.87
C TYR A 91 -19.70 7.11 19.04
N LEU A 92 -18.72 7.37 18.17
CA LEU A 92 -17.35 6.88 18.35
C LEU A 92 -16.75 7.31 19.70
N ASN A 93 -16.94 8.57 20.08
CA ASN A 93 -16.43 9.12 21.32
C ASN A 93 -17.17 8.60 22.56
N SER A 94 -18.36 8.00 22.44
CA SER A 94 -19.05 7.35 23.56
C SER A 94 -18.25 6.17 24.13
N PHE A 95 -17.36 5.58 23.33
CA PHE A 95 -16.43 4.53 23.75
C PHE A 95 -15.14 5.05 24.40
N ASN A 96 -15.02 6.35 24.68
CA ASN A 96 -13.88 6.95 25.38
C ASN A 96 -13.94 6.63 26.89
N LEU A 97 -13.76 5.35 27.21
CA LEU A 97 -13.91 4.78 28.54
C LEU A 97 -12.56 4.25 29.03
N LYS A 98 -12.42 4.14 30.36
CA LYS A 98 -11.12 3.92 31.04
C LYS A 98 -10.91 2.50 31.53
N ASN A 99 -11.92 1.63 31.42
CA ASN A 99 -11.87 0.24 31.87
C ASN A 99 -12.77 -0.65 31.00
N THR A 100 -12.52 -1.97 31.03
CA THR A 100 -13.18 -2.95 30.18
C THR A 100 -14.64 -3.19 30.56
N LEU A 101 -15.00 -3.09 31.85
CA LEU A 101 -16.37 -3.26 32.33
C LEU A 101 -17.32 -2.20 31.75
N GLU A 102 -16.95 -0.92 31.86
CA GLU A 102 -17.75 0.18 31.32
C GLU A 102 -17.78 0.13 29.79
N LEU A 103 -16.64 -0.20 29.15
CA LEU A 103 -16.60 -0.37 27.70
C LEU A 103 -17.54 -1.48 27.23
N ARG A 104 -17.56 -2.62 27.93
CA ARG A 104 -18.47 -3.73 27.68
C ARG A 104 -19.93 -3.30 27.83
N LYS A 105 -20.29 -2.60 28.91
CA LYS A 105 -21.65 -2.08 29.09
C LYS A 105 -22.06 -1.18 27.93
N GLN A 106 -21.19 -0.26 27.52
CA GLN A 106 -21.45 0.66 26.41
C GLN A 106 -21.67 -0.06 25.07
N ILE A 107 -20.89 -1.10 24.77
CA ILE A 107 -21.03 -1.90 23.55
C ILE A 107 -22.38 -2.62 23.47
N PHE A 108 -22.86 -3.14 24.61
CA PHE A 108 -24.11 -3.90 24.69
C PHE A 108 -25.32 -3.04 25.08
N MET A 109 -25.20 -1.71 25.07
CA MET A 109 -26.38 -0.85 25.21
C MET A 109 -27.31 -1.07 24.00
N PRO A 110 -28.60 -1.37 24.23
CA PRO A 110 -29.54 -1.60 23.13
C PRO A 110 -29.65 -0.39 22.21
N GLU A 111 -29.63 -0.64 20.91
CA GLU A 111 -29.80 0.38 19.89
C GLU A 111 -30.87 -0.02 18.87
N GLN A 112 -31.43 0.97 18.16
CA GLN A 112 -32.46 0.72 17.15
C GLN A 112 -32.00 -0.26 16.06
N MET A 113 -30.72 -0.18 15.67
CA MET A 113 -30.13 -1.07 14.66
C MET A 113 -30.09 -2.55 15.08
N ASP A 114 -30.28 -2.88 16.36
CA ASP A 114 -30.33 -4.27 16.83
C ASP A 114 -31.66 -4.94 16.48
N GLN A 115 -32.70 -4.15 16.22
CA GLN A 115 -34.04 -4.61 15.87
C GLN A 115 -34.34 -4.44 14.38
N ASP A 116 -33.96 -3.29 13.81
CA ASP A 116 -34.24 -2.91 12.42
C ASP A 116 -32.94 -2.44 11.75
N PHE A 117 -32.02 -3.36 11.48
CA PHE A 117 -30.75 -3.03 10.84
C PHE A 117 -30.96 -2.60 9.38
N ASN A 118 -30.53 -1.39 9.05
CA ASN A 118 -30.45 -0.91 7.68
C ASN A 118 -29.01 -0.61 7.29
N ARG A 119 -28.50 -1.29 6.26
CA ARG A 119 -27.09 -1.17 5.84
C ARG A 119 -26.68 0.24 5.43
N SER A 120 -27.53 1.02 4.74
CA SER A 120 -27.13 2.37 4.31
C SER A 120 -27.13 3.39 5.44
N ARG A 121 -27.91 3.14 6.50
CA ARG A 121 -28.03 4.00 7.68
C ARG A 121 -27.08 3.61 8.81
N ASP A 122 -26.98 2.31 9.10
CA ASP A 122 -26.45 1.82 10.38
C ASP A 122 -25.06 1.20 10.25
N PHE A 123 -24.59 0.91 9.03
CA PHE A 123 -23.33 0.18 8.83
C PHE A 123 -22.13 0.81 9.53
N ASP A 124 -21.95 2.13 9.44
CA ASP A 124 -20.80 2.79 10.06
C ASP A 124 -20.83 2.66 11.60
N ARG A 125 -22.03 2.68 12.20
CA ARG A 125 -22.21 2.51 13.66
C ARG A 125 -21.97 1.05 14.06
N ASP A 126 -22.48 0.10 13.27
CA ASP A 126 -22.23 -1.32 13.46
C ASP A 126 -20.75 -1.67 13.35
N TRP A 127 -20.07 -1.16 12.32
CA TRP A 127 -18.64 -1.34 12.11
C TRP A 127 -17.81 -0.78 13.27
N ILE A 128 -18.13 0.42 13.77
CA ILE A 128 -17.49 0.97 14.98
C ILE A 128 -17.71 0.03 16.17
N ARG A 129 -18.95 -0.37 16.43
CA ARG A 129 -19.28 -1.25 17.56
C ARG A 129 -18.54 -2.58 17.48
N ASN A 130 -18.52 -3.21 16.31
CA ASN A 130 -17.80 -4.45 16.04
C ASN A 130 -16.30 -4.29 16.27
N THR A 131 -15.72 -3.18 15.79
CA THR A 131 -14.30 -2.86 15.97
C THR A 131 -13.93 -2.73 17.44
N VAL A 132 -14.72 -1.95 18.19
CA VAL A 132 -14.51 -1.75 19.63
C VAL A 132 -14.68 -3.07 20.38
N TYR A 133 -15.65 -3.90 20.00
CA TYR A 133 -15.87 -5.21 20.62
C TYR A 133 -14.72 -6.19 20.39
N ASN A 134 -14.20 -6.29 19.16
CA ASN A 134 -13.04 -7.16 18.90
C ASN A 134 -11.83 -6.71 19.73
N LEU A 135 -11.57 -5.39 19.80
CA LEU A 135 -10.46 -4.87 20.61
C LEU A 135 -10.68 -5.07 22.12
N LEU A 136 -11.91 -4.97 22.62
CA LEU A 136 -12.25 -5.25 24.02
C LEU A 136 -11.79 -6.66 24.43
N LEU A 137 -12.01 -7.67 23.58
CA LEU A 137 -11.59 -9.04 23.86
C LEU A 137 -10.06 -9.14 24.04
N GLU A 138 -9.30 -8.39 23.24
CA GLU A 138 -7.84 -8.35 23.34
C GLU A 138 -7.33 -7.58 24.58
N TYR A 139 -8.12 -6.62 25.08
CA TYR A 139 -7.83 -5.96 26.36
C TYR A 139 -8.08 -6.87 27.56
N GLU A 140 -9.19 -7.63 27.55
CA GLU A 140 -9.56 -8.52 28.66
C GLU A 140 -8.62 -9.73 28.76
N SER A 141 -8.13 -10.22 27.62
CA SER A 141 -7.13 -11.30 27.57
C SER A 141 -5.70 -10.81 27.87
N ASN A 142 -5.49 -9.49 27.96
CA ASN A 142 -4.19 -8.85 28.01
C ASN A 142 -3.28 -9.16 26.80
N ALA A 143 -3.83 -9.64 25.68
CA ALA A 143 -3.05 -10.04 24.53
C ALA A 143 -2.23 -8.88 23.95
N LEU A 144 -2.75 -7.64 23.97
CA LEU A 144 -2.05 -6.47 23.42
C LEU A 144 -0.75 -6.09 24.17
N MET A 145 -0.49 -6.67 25.35
CA MET A 145 0.75 -6.43 26.10
C MET A 145 1.88 -7.40 25.73
N SER A 146 1.59 -8.42 24.94
CA SER A 146 2.54 -9.45 24.54
C SER A 146 3.04 -9.26 23.11
N ASP A 147 4.20 -9.83 22.81
CA ASP A 147 4.67 -9.92 21.44
C ASP A 147 3.87 -10.94 20.64
N HIS A 148 3.53 -10.56 19.40
CA HIS A 148 2.78 -11.41 18.48
C HIS A 148 3.45 -11.52 17.11
N LEU A 149 3.05 -12.55 16.35
CA LEU A 149 3.41 -12.66 14.95
C LEU A 149 2.59 -11.66 14.11
N GLU A 150 3.13 -11.27 12.96
CA GLU A 150 2.51 -10.27 12.07
C GLU A 150 1.08 -10.64 11.69
N LEU A 151 0.83 -11.91 11.35
CA LEU A 151 -0.50 -12.39 11.00
C LEU A 151 -1.50 -12.26 12.15
N TRP A 152 -1.09 -12.51 13.39
CA TRP A 152 -1.95 -12.33 14.55
C TRP A 152 -2.39 -10.86 14.67
N ILE A 153 -1.43 -9.93 14.54
CA ILE A 153 -1.72 -8.49 14.59
C ILE A 153 -2.68 -8.10 13.46
N LEU A 154 -2.50 -8.64 12.25
CA LEU A 154 -3.38 -8.36 11.13
C LEU A 154 -4.82 -8.85 11.37
N VAL A 155 -4.99 -10.03 11.96
CA VAL A 155 -6.30 -10.67 12.17
C VAL A 155 -7.02 -10.15 13.42
N HIS A 156 -6.30 -9.91 14.51
CA HIS A 156 -6.88 -9.53 15.79
C HIS A 156 -6.99 -8.02 15.97
N VAL A 157 -6.00 -7.28 15.48
CA VAL A 157 -5.92 -5.82 15.67
C VAL A 157 -6.44 -5.09 14.45
N TRP A 158 -5.88 -5.35 13.27
CA TRP A 158 -6.17 -4.54 12.08
C TRP A 158 -7.33 -5.03 11.21
N ASN A 159 -8.11 -6.02 11.66
CA ASN A 159 -9.23 -6.56 10.86
C ASN A 159 -10.31 -5.52 10.51
N PHE A 160 -10.41 -4.45 11.30
CA PHE A 160 -11.39 -3.40 11.05
C PHE A 160 -11.07 -2.63 9.77
N THR A 161 -9.82 -2.64 9.31
CA THR A 161 -9.41 -2.09 8.01
C THR A 161 -9.94 -2.90 6.83
N ASP A 162 -10.22 -4.20 7.01
CA ASP A 162 -10.91 -4.99 5.98
C ASP A 162 -12.39 -4.63 5.92
N LYS A 163 -13.01 -4.64 7.10
CA LYS A 163 -14.46 -4.58 7.23
C LYS A 163 -15.02 -3.20 6.91
N VAL A 164 -14.23 -2.13 7.03
CA VAL A 164 -14.71 -0.75 6.87
C VAL A 164 -15.30 -0.48 5.49
N PHE A 165 -14.85 -1.21 4.45
CA PHE A 165 -15.30 -1.03 3.07
C PHE A 165 -16.52 -1.89 2.71
N ASN A 166 -17.00 -2.73 3.62
CA ASN A 166 -17.99 -3.76 3.27
C ASN A 166 -19.32 -3.17 2.79
N ASP A 167 -19.70 -1.96 3.14
CA ASP A 167 -20.93 -1.33 2.62
C ASP A 167 -20.80 -0.71 1.23
N ILE A 168 -19.57 -0.53 0.73
CA ILE A 168 -19.38 -0.02 -0.62
C ILE A 168 -19.58 -1.17 -1.61
N GLU A 169 -20.56 -0.99 -2.49
CA GLU A 169 -20.94 -2.01 -3.47
C GLU A 169 -19.75 -2.40 -4.37
N GLU A 170 -19.59 -3.72 -4.56
CA GLU A 170 -18.53 -4.35 -5.38
C GLU A 170 -17.07 -4.10 -4.93
N VAL A 171 -16.85 -3.35 -3.85
CA VAL A 171 -15.51 -3.20 -3.27
C VAL A 171 -15.12 -4.47 -2.53
N LYS A 172 -13.90 -4.92 -2.79
CA LYS A 172 -13.29 -6.07 -2.14
C LYS A 172 -11.94 -5.67 -1.58
N VAL A 173 -11.72 -6.04 -0.32
CA VAL A 173 -10.40 -6.02 0.31
C VAL A 173 -9.77 -7.40 0.13
N VAL A 174 -8.68 -7.46 -0.61
CA VAL A 174 -7.95 -8.70 -0.92
C VAL A 174 -6.72 -8.79 -0.05
N ARG A 175 -6.69 -9.77 0.85
CA ARG A 175 -5.56 -10.11 1.73
C ARG A 175 -4.68 -11.21 1.14
N GLY A 176 -3.47 -11.35 1.66
CA GLY A 176 -2.63 -12.54 1.46
C GLY A 176 -1.73 -12.46 0.22
N GLU A 177 -0.69 -11.62 0.28
CA GLU A 177 0.32 -11.45 -0.77
C GLU A 177 -0.27 -11.32 -2.20
N SER A 178 -1.45 -10.73 -2.31
CA SER A 178 -2.11 -10.54 -3.60
C SER A 178 -1.28 -9.59 -4.45
N CYS A 179 -1.16 -9.91 -5.74
CA CYS A 179 -0.40 -9.09 -6.67
C CYS A 179 -1.29 -7.96 -7.20
N SER A 180 -0.82 -6.72 -7.08
CA SER A 180 -1.47 -5.56 -7.70
C SER A 180 -1.60 -5.77 -9.21
N LEU A 181 -2.85 -5.74 -9.68
CA LEU A 181 -3.20 -5.77 -11.09
C LEU A 181 -2.59 -4.56 -11.80
N SER A 182 -2.63 -3.39 -11.17
CA SER A 182 -2.10 -2.14 -11.72
C SER A 182 -0.59 -2.21 -11.94
N SER A 183 0.15 -2.71 -10.94
CA SER A 183 1.58 -2.97 -11.10
C SER A 183 1.86 -4.04 -12.16
N SER A 184 1.03 -5.08 -12.26
CA SER A 184 1.18 -6.09 -13.31
C SER A 184 0.96 -5.48 -14.70
N THR A 185 -0.08 -4.67 -14.88
CA THR A 185 -0.37 -3.98 -16.14
C THR A 185 0.81 -3.10 -16.56
N ARG A 186 1.34 -2.26 -15.66
CA ARG A 186 2.53 -1.46 -15.95
C ARG A 186 3.72 -2.33 -16.38
N LYS A 187 4.05 -3.37 -15.62
CA LYS A 187 5.21 -4.24 -15.91
C LYS A 187 5.08 -4.97 -17.26
N ASN A 188 3.85 -5.21 -17.73
CA ASN A 188 3.57 -5.94 -18.96
C ASN A 188 3.09 -5.05 -20.13
N HIS A 189 3.13 -3.72 -20.02
CA HIS A 189 2.59 -2.81 -21.05
C HIS A 189 3.22 -2.98 -22.45
N LYS A 190 4.47 -3.47 -22.53
CA LYS A 190 5.19 -3.79 -23.78
C LYS A 190 5.17 -5.28 -24.15
N ARG A 191 4.40 -6.10 -23.43
CA ARG A 191 4.37 -7.54 -23.68
C ARG A 191 3.58 -7.83 -24.95
N THR A 192 4.19 -8.59 -25.85
CA THR A 192 3.57 -9.08 -27.08
C THR A 192 3.36 -10.58 -27.05
N VAL A 193 2.60 -11.11 -28.00
CA VAL A 193 2.50 -12.56 -28.24
C VAL A 193 3.90 -13.09 -28.56
N PRO A 194 4.37 -14.15 -27.88
CA PRO A 194 5.69 -14.70 -28.14
C PRO A 194 5.74 -15.32 -29.55
N ALA A 195 6.68 -14.86 -30.38
CA ALA A 195 6.92 -15.44 -31.70
C ALA A 195 7.97 -16.56 -31.68
N VAL A 196 8.97 -16.46 -30.80
CA VAL A 196 10.09 -17.42 -30.69
C VAL A 196 10.15 -17.98 -29.27
N ASP A 197 10.40 -17.12 -28.28
CA ASP A 197 10.52 -17.54 -26.89
C ASP A 197 9.26 -17.25 -26.07
N LYS A 198 8.81 -18.25 -25.31
CA LYS A 198 7.68 -18.10 -24.39
C LYS A 198 8.02 -17.14 -23.25
N LYS A 199 7.51 -15.91 -23.31
CA LYS A 199 7.59 -14.94 -22.21
C LYS A 199 6.38 -15.06 -21.28
N ARG A 200 6.62 -15.38 -20.00
CA ARG A 200 5.57 -15.44 -18.96
C ARG A 200 5.13 -14.03 -18.52
N LYS A 201 3.88 -13.89 -18.06
CA LYS A 201 3.35 -12.63 -17.49
C LYS A 201 4.17 -12.28 -16.24
N ILE A 202 4.65 -11.05 -16.15
CA ILE A 202 5.31 -10.57 -14.94
C ILE A 202 4.24 -10.27 -13.89
N LEU A 203 4.37 -10.85 -12.71
CA LEU A 203 3.45 -10.59 -11.61
C LEU A 203 3.58 -9.14 -11.10
N GLY A 204 2.45 -8.62 -10.62
CA GLY A 204 2.37 -7.34 -9.93
C GLY A 204 3.23 -7.28 -8.68
N ARG A 205 3.28 -6.11 -8.04
CA ARG A 205 3.86 -6.01 -6.70
C ARG A 205 2.91 -6.70 -5.72
N ARG A 206 3.44 -7.48 -4.79
CA ARG A 206 2.66 -8.09 -3.70
C ARG A 206 2.53 -7.06 -2.58
N GLY A 207 1.32 -6.90 -2.07
CA GLY A 207 1.03 -6.17 -0.85
C GLY A 207 0.20 -7.04 0.10
N ASP A 208 0.13 -6.65 1.36
CA ASP A 208 -0.62 -7.40 2.38
C ASP A 208 -2.13 -7.23 2.23
N MET A 209 -2.54 -6.10 1.66
CA MET A 209 -3.92 -5.74 1.39
C MET A 209 -4.01 -4.94 0.08
N ILE A 210 -5.05 -5.20 -0.72
CA ILE A 210 -5.41 -4.40 -1.89
C ILE A 210 -6.92 -4.11 -1.82
N ILE A 211 -7.28 -2.83 -1.95
CA ILE A 211 -8.67 -2.37 -2.00
C ILE A 211 -9.02 -2.16 -3.47
N ARG A 212 -10.00 -2.91 -3.99
CA ARG A 212 -10.39 -2.84 -5.40
C ARG A 212 -11.88 -2.94 -5.62
N LYS A 213 -12.39 -2.29 -6.66
CA LYS A 213 -13.72 -2.51 -7.22
C LYS A 213 -13.56 -3.19 -8.57
N ILE A 214 -14.05 -4.42 -8.69
CA ILE A 214 -13.86 -5.28 -9.88
C ILE A 214 -12.36 -5.45 -10.21
N THR A 215 -11.82 -4.64 -11.12
CA THR A 215 -10.40 -4.64 -11.54
C THR A 215 -9.63 -3.40 -11.12
N ASP A 216 -10.32 -2.31 -10.77
CA ASP A 216 -9.71 -1.03 -10.44
C ASP A 216 -9.29 -1.00 -8.98
N GLU A 217 -8.04 -0.63 -8.74
CA GLU A 217 -7.42 -0.63 -7.43
C GLU A 217 -7.34 0.81 -6.89
N TYR A 218 -7.89 1.03 -5.69
CA TYR A 218 -8.01 2.36 -5.07
C TYR A 218 -7.08 2.54 -3.86
N GLY A 219 -6.55 1.42 -3.34
CA GLY A 219 -5.57 1.49 -2.29
C GLY A 219 -4.94 0.15 -1.93
N CYS A 220 -4.00 0.20 -1.00
CA CYS A 220 -3.21 -0.95 -0.56
C CYS A 220 -2.85 -0.88 0.93
N ALA A 221 -2.21 -1.93 1.44
CA ALA A 221 -1.49 -1.89 2.70
C ALA A 221 -0.19 -2.68 2.67
N GLU A 222 0.75 -2.26 3.51
CA GLU A 222 1.95 -3.01 3.91
C GLU A 222 1.97 -3.08 5.44
N ALA A 223 2.36 -4.23 5.98
CA ALA A 223 2.39 -4.50 7.40
C ALA A 223 3.76 -4.98 7.86
N GLY A 224 4.20 -4.42 8.99
CA GLY A 224 5.33 -4.86 9.77
C GLY A 224 4.89 -5.47 11.09
N ARG A 225 5.51 -6.58 11.48
CA ARG A 225 5.33 -7.20 12.81
C ARG A 225 5.55 -6.22 13.96
N GLN A 226 6.60 -5.40 13.88
CA GLN A 226 7.03 -4.53 14.98
C GLN A 226 7.20 -3.09 14.51
N PHE A 227 6.98 -2.16 15.43
CA PHE A 227 7.31 -0.75 15.25
C PHE A 227 8.64 -0.45 15.96
N GLU A 228 9.72 -0.43 15.19
CA GLU A 228 11.08 -0.10 15.67
C GLU A 228 11.32 1.42 15.73
N GLY A 229 10.24 2.21 15.82
CA GLY A 229 10.29 3.66 15.67
C GLY A 229 10.27 4.14 14.22
N GLN A 230 10.29 5.47 14.07
CA GLN A 230 10.15 6.13 12.77
C GLN A 230 11.32 5.87 11.79
N ASN A 231 12.45 5.37 12.31
CA ASN A 231 13.66 5.10 11.53
C ASN A 231 13.89 3.60 11.29
N GLY A 232 12.92 2.74 11.61
CA GLY A 232 12.99 1.31 11.33
C GLY A 232 13.16 1.06 9.82
N THR A 233 14.11 0.20 9.45
CA THR A 233 14.47 0.00 8.03
C THR A 233 13.30 -0.53 7.20
N LYS A 234 12.50 -1.48 7.74
CA LYS A 234 11.33 -2.02 7.06
C LYS A 234 10.30 -0.92 6.78
N LEU A 235 9.98 -0.13 7.81
CA LEU A 235 9.04 0.99 7.72
C LEU A 235 9.50 2.04 6.70
N LEU A 236 10.78 2.42 6.72
CA LEU A 236 11.38 3.35 5.77
C LEU A 236 11.25 2.87 4.32
N GLN A 237 11.55 1.59 4.06
CA GLN A 237 11.44 1.03 2.71
C GLN A 237 9.99 0.90 2.24
N GLU A 238 9.07 0.53 3.13
CA GLU A 238 7.64 0.40 2.80
C GLU A 238 7.02 1.76 2.51
N ARG A 239 7.21 2.72 3.41
CA ARG A 239 6.68 4.08 3.26
C ARG A 239 7.37 4.91 2.19
N GLY A 240 8.68 4.73 2.02
CA GLY A 240 9.53 5.58 1.20
C GLY A 240 9.85 5.03 -0.18
N LEU A 241 9.35 3.84 -0.56
CA LEU A 241 9.59 3.31 -1.90
C LEU A 241 8.51 2.33 -2.37
N LYS A 242 8.26 1.27 -1.60
CA LYS A 242 7.43 0.15 -2.06
C LYS A 242 5.96 0.55 -2.23
N MET A 243 5.36 1.12 -1.19
CA MET A 243 3.95 1.45 -1.16
C MET A 243 3.63 2.64 -2.08
N PRO A 244 4.38 3.76 -2.07
CA PRO A 244 4.11 4.87 -3.01
C PRO A 244 4.15 4.46 -4.48
N LYS A 245 5.09 3.60 -4.88
CA LYS A 245 5.16 3.11 -6.27
C LYS A 245 3.97 2.23 -6.63
N MET A 246 3.47 1.42 -5.70
CA MET A 246 2.26 0.64 -5.90
C MET A 246 1.02 1.54 -6.00
N MET A 247 0.90 2.52 -5.09
CA MET A 247 -0.15 3.54 -5.12
C MET A 247 -0.13 4.35 -6.43
N LYS A 248 1.05 4.71 -6.94
CA LYS A 248 1.18 5.37 -8.24
C LYS A 248 0.80 4.46 -9.40
N ASP A 249 1.18 3.17 -9.36
CA ASP A 249 0.75 2.22 -10.38
C ASP A 249 -0.79 2.14 -10.44
N MET A 250 -1.46 2.12 -9.28
CA MET A 250 -2.92 2.17 -9.16
C MET A 250 -3.49 3.49 -9.70
N PHE A 251 -2.93 4.63 -9.28
CA PHE A 251 -3.30 5.95 -9.74
C PHE A 251 -3.22 6.08 -11.27
N ASP A 252 -2.12 5.62 -11.87
CA ASP A 252 -1.90 5.64 -13.32
C ASP A 252 -2.94 4.79 -14.08
N GLN A 253 -3.48 3.72 -13.49
CA GLN A 253 -4.58 2.96 -14.12
C GLN A 253 -5.90 3.70 -13.99
N LEU A 254 -6.21 4.26 -12.82
CA LEU A 254 -7.42 5.05 -12.61
C LEU A 254 -7.48 6.23 -13.58
N CYS A 255 -6.37 6.92 -13.82
CA CYS A 255 -6.32 8.01 -14.81
C CYS A 255 -6.74 7.58 -16.21
N LYS A 256 -6.47 6.33 -16.62
CA LYS A 256 -6.81 5.83 -17.95
C LYS A 256 -8.30 5.56 -18.13
N THR A 257 -9.04 5.36 -17.04
CA THR A 257 -10.50 5.11 -17.10
C THR A 257 -11.27 6.28 -17.69
N PHE A 258 -10.71 7.48 -17.63
CA PHE A 258 -11.27 8.71 -18.20
C PHE A 258 -10.28 9.39 -19.16
N ASP A 259 -9.49 8.60 -19.89
CA ASP A 259 -8.59 9.07 -20.94
C ASP A 259 -7.60 10.17 -20.49
N GLN A 260 -7.17 10.09 -19.23
CA GLN A 260 -6.19 10.99 -18.62
C GLN A 260 -6.61 12.47 -18.65
N ASP A 261 -7.93 12.74 -18.63
CA ASP A 261 -8.49 14.09 -18.50
C ASP A 261 -7.84 14.81 -17.30
N GLU A 262 -7.29 15.99 -17.54
CA GLU A 262 -6.55 16.73 -16.52
C GLU A 262 -7.45 17.05 -15.31
N LYS A 263 -8.68 17.51 -15.54
CA LYS A 263 -9.58 17.94 -14.46
C LYS A 263 -9.91 16.78 -13.52
N LYS A 264 -10.20 15.59 -14.07
CA LYS A 264 -10.43 14.37 -13.28
C LYS A 264 -9.12 13.87 -12.64
N THR A 265 -8.00 13.87 -13.37
CA THR A 265 -6.68 13.46 -12.87
C THR A 265 -6.26 14.28 -11.64
N ARG A 266 -6.43 15.60 -11.68
CA ARG A 266 -6.07 16.48 -10.55
C ARG A 266 -6.96 16.28 -9.32
N LYS A 267 -8.12 15.65 -9.45
CA LYS A 267 -9.02 15.31 -8.33
C LYS A 267 -8.78 13.91 -7.77
N LEU A 268 -8.15 13.02 -8.52
CA LEU A 268 -7.86 11.66 -8.08
C LEU A 268 -6.89 11.63 -6.89
N GLU A 269 -7.01 10.54 -6.14
CA GLU A 269 -6.05 10.11 -5.13
C GLU A 269 -6.14 8.58 -4.93
N THR A 270 -5.06 7.97 -4.47
CA THR A 270 -5.03 6.58 -3.97
C THR A 270 -4.51 6.54 -2.54
N ILE A 271 -4.89 5.50 -1.78
CA ILE A 271 -4.53 5.38 -0.37
C ILE A 271 -3.64 4.17 -0.06
N GLY A 272 -2.86 4.27 1.01
CA GLY A 272 -2.00 3.20 1.50
C GLY A 272 -2.01 3.13 3.03
N PHE A 273 -2.46 2.02 3.60
CA PHE A 273 -2.30 1.78 5.03
C PHE A 273 -0.91 1.23 5.33
N LEU A 274 -0.19 1.90 6.21
CA LEU A 274 1.07 1.41 6.73
C LEU A 274 0.88 0.96 8.16
N HIS A 275 0.95 -0.35 8.39
CA HIS A 275 0.88 -0.94 9.73
C HIS A 275 2.29 -1.32 10.20
N ALA A 276 2.60 -1.05 11.46
CA ALA A 276 3.79 -1.58 12.11
C ALA A 276 3.45 -1.91 13.57
N GLY A 277 3.35 -3.19 13.91
CA GLY A 277 2.78 -3.61 15.18
C GLY A 277 1.40 -2.97 15.41
N LEU A 278 1.25 -2.24 16.52
CA LEU A 278 0.03 -1.50 16.87
C LEU A 278 -0.02 -0.07 16.31
N MET A 279 0.94 0.34 15.48
CA MET A 279 0.96 1.65 14.81
C MET A 279 0.32 1.59 13.43
N MET A 280 -0.48 2.60 13.10
CA MET A 280 -1.03 2.85 11.76
C MET A 280 -0.66 4.25 11.29
N THR A 281 -0.28 4.36 10.02
CA THR A 281 -0.20 5.63 9.28
C THR A 281 -0.93 5.47 7.94
N LEU A 282 -1.70 6.47 7.54
CA LEU A 282 -2.35 6.51 6.23
C LEU A 282 -1.52 7.37 5.28
N LEU A 283 -1.14 6.81 4.14
CA LEU A 283 -0.57 7.54 3.01
C LEU A 283 -1.67 7.84 2.00
N ARG A 284 -1.60 9.02 1.40
CA ARG A 284 -2.40 9.42 0.22
C ARG A 284 -1.43 9.80 -0.89
N LEU A 285 -1.74 9.41 -2.12
CA LEU A 285 -0.99 9.81 -3.31
C LEU A 285 -1.93 10.54 -4.27
N ASP A 286 -1.57 11.77 -4.63
CA ASP A 286 -2.28 12.60 -5.60
C ASP A 286 -1.33 13.13 -6.69
N SER A 287 -1.85 13.88 -7.66
CA SER A 287 -1.02 14.59 -8.65
C SER A 287 -1.49 16.04 -8.78
N PRO A 288 -0.98 16.96 -7.95
CA PRO A 288 -1.52 18.31 -7.86
C PRO A 288 -1.12 19.21 -9.04
N ALA A 289 0.04 18.98 -9.66
CA ALA A 289 0.51 19.75 -10.81
C ALA A 289 1.55 18.97 -11.63
N GLY A 290 1.72 19.41 -12.87
CA GLY A 290 2.68 18.87 -13.82
C GLY A 290 2.69 17.36 -13.93
N TYR A 291 3.88 16.79 -13.93
CA TYR A 291 4.15 15.35 -14.10
C TYR A 291 4.42 14.63 -12.77
N ILE A 292 4.15 15.30 -11.65
CA ILE A 292 4.51 14.82 -10.31
C ILE A 292 3.33 14.17 -9.62
N CYS A 293 3.58 12.99 -9.04
CA CYS A 293 2.71 12.44 -7.99
C CYS A 293 3.27 12.85 -6.64
N ARG A 294 2.42 13.37 -5.74
CA ARG A 294 2.82 13.74 -4.38
C ARG A 294 2.30 12.73 -3.38
N VAL A 295 3.13 12.35 -2.42
CA VAL A 295 2.73 11.59 -1.24
C VAL A 295 2.44 12.57 -0.10
N SER A 296 1.35 12.34 0.61
CA SER A 296 1.09 12.93 1.91
C SER A 296 0.83 11.83 2.92
N ARG A 297 1.13 12.08 4.20
CA ARG A 297 0.94 11.10 5.27
C ARG A 297 0.18 11.71 6.43
N SER A 298 -0.66 10.91 7.08
CA SER A 298 -1.24 11.26 8.37
C SER A 298 -0.16 11.27 9.46
N LYS A 299 -0.51 11.80 10.63
CA LYS A 299 0.21 11.43 11.86
C LYS A 299 0.09 9.92 12.09
N SER A 300 1.04 9.35 12.81
CA SER A 300 0.94 7.96 13.28
C SER A 300 -0.03 7.86 14.44
N PHE A 301 -0.95 6.90 14.38
CA PHE A 301 -1.89 6.56 15.44
C PHE A 301 -1.64 5.15 15.94
N PHE A 302 -2.14 4.83 17.12
CA PHE A 302 -1.77 3.60 17.82
C PHE A 302 -2.98 2.93 18.44
N ILE A 303 -3.06 1.62 18.36
CA ILE A 303 -3.93 0.86 19.25
C ILE A 303 -3.26 0.83 20.62
N ALA A 304 -3.95 1.32 21.64
CA ALA A 304 -3.42 1.33 23.00
C ALA A 304 -3.18 -0.10 23.48
N THR A 305 -2.10 -0.34 24.22
CA THR A 305 -1.88 -1.61 24.93
C THR A 305 -2.70 -1.69 26.22
N HIS A 306 -3.03 -0.53 26.81
CA HIS A 306 -3.84 -0.43 28.01
C HIS A 306 -5.16 0.30 27.76
N ILE A 307 -6.24 -0.25 28.30
CA ILE A 307 -7.59 0.29 28.19
C ILE A 307 -7.71 1.76 28.66
N LYS A 308 -6.90 2.18 29.63
CA LYS A 308 -6.88 3.57 30.15
C LYS A 308 -6.55 4.62 29.08
N GLU A 309 -5.88 4.22 27.99
CA GLU A 309 -5.49 5.09 26.89
C GLU A 309 -6.34 4.89 25.63
N PHE A 310 -7.36 4.03 25.66
CA PHE A 310 -8.19 3.66 24.52
C PHE A 310 -8.75 4.89 23.78
N GLY A 311 -9.39 5.80 24.51
CA GLY A 311 -9.95 7.01 23.92
C GLY A 311 -8.93 7.90 23.22
N LYS A 312 -7.74 8.06 23.81
CA LYS A 312 -6.70 8.97 23.31
C LYS A 312 -5.91 8.38 22.14
N LYS A 313 -5.65 7.08 22.14
CA LYS A 313 -4.78 6.41 21.15
C LYS A 313 -5.59 5.63 20.11
N THR A 314 -6.52 4.79 20.55
CA THR A 314 -7.25 3.84 19.70
C THR A 314 -8.35 4.49 18.87
N LEU A 315 -9.20 5.34 19.47
CA LEU A 315 -10.32 5.98 18.72
C LEU A 315 -9.85 6.79 17.50
N PRO A 316 -8.74 7.56 17.55
CA PRO A 316 -8.20 8.22 16.36
C PRO A 316 -7.83 7.26 15.21
N ALA A 317 -7.34 6.05 15.49
CA ALA A 317 -7.02 5.06 14.46
C ALA A 317 -8.29 4.52 13.78
N ILE A 318 -9.37 4.31 14.55
CA ILE A 318 -10.68 3.94 14.01
C ILE A 318 -11.21 5.08 13.13
N ALA A 319 -11.17 6.33 13.61
CA ALA A 319 -11.60 7.49 12.83
C ALA A 319 -10.79 7.66 11.53
N LEU A 320 -9.48 7.43 11.56
CA LEU A 320 -8.62 7.48 10.37
C LEU A 320 -9.04 6.44 9.32
N THR A 321 -9.41 5.25 9.77
CA THR A 321 -9.84 4.15 8.87
C THR A 321 -11.18 4.45 8.21
N TRP A 322 -12.12 5.09 8.92
CA TRP A 322 -13.35 5.60 8.32
C TRP A 322 -13.07 6.71 7.29
N LYS A 323 -12.11 7.61 7.57
CA LYS A 323 -11.71 8.66 6.60
C LYS A 323 -11.13 8.04 5.33
N ALA A 324 -10.31 7.00 5.47
CA ALA A 324 -9.77 6.23 4.34
C ALA A 324 -10.88 5.59 3.50
N LYS A 325 -11.90 5.00 4.14
CA LYS A 325 -13.12 4.53 3.47
C LYS A 325 -13.75 5.62 2.61
N LYS A 326 -14.00 6.81 3.18
CA LYS A 326 -14.62 7.91 2.45
C LYS A 326 -13.78 8.47 1.31
N ILE A 327 -12.45 8.43 1.44
CA ILE A 327 -11.58 8.75 0.30
C ILE A 327 -11.82 7.76 -0.85
N VAL A 328 -11.82 6.45 -0.57
CA VAL A 328 -12.05 5.41 -1.61
C VAL A 328 -13.44 5.54 -2.23
N ASP A 329 -14.47 5.74 -1.40
CA ASP A 329 -15.87 5.97 -1.83
C ASP A 329 -15.95 7.13 -2.83
N ASN A 330 -15.37 8.28 -2.48
CA ASN A 330 -15.31 9.46 -3.35
C ASN A 330 -14.59 9.18 -4.68
N MET A 331 -13.51 8.40 -4.65
CA MET A 331 -12.75 8.05 -5.87
C MET A 331 -13.51 7.11 -6.78
N ILE A 332 -14.25 6.15 -6.22
CA ILE A 332 -15.15 5.28 -6.99
C ILE A 332 -16.24 6.13 -7.66
N CYS A 333 -16.84 7.07 -6.94
CA CYS A 333 -17.81 7.99 -7.52
C CYS A 333 -17.19 8.82 -8.66
N LEU A 334 -15.99 9.37 -8.47
CA LEU A 334 -15.29 10.17 -9.49
C LEU A 334 -14.99 9.35 -10.76
N VAL A 335 -14.54 8.11 -10.61
CA VAL A 335 -14.22 7.21 -11.73
C VAL A 335 -15.50 6.73 -12.44
N GLY A 336 -16.59 6.52 -11.69
CA GLY A 336 -17.88 6.11 -12.24
C GLY A 336 -18.71 7.23 -12.88
N GLN A 337 -18.29 8.49 -12.79
CA GLN A 337 -19.01 9.60 -13.41
C GLN A 337 -18.99 9.48 -14.94
N PRO A 338 -20.17 9.52 -15.60
CA PRO A 338 -20.23 9.50 -17.06
C PRO A 338 -19.45 10.69 -17.61
N ASP A 339 -18.85 10.49 -18.78
CA ASP A 339 -18.25 11.62 -19.49
C ASP A 339 -19.38 12.52 -20.00
N GLU A 340 -19.31 13.80 -19.63
CA GLU A 340 -20.12 14.89 -20.19
C GLU A 340 -19.79 15.03 -21.70
N SER A 341 -20.34 14.13 -22.50
CA SER A 341 -20.34 14.19 -23.95
C SER A 341 -21.76 14.50 -24.40
N ASP A 342 -21.91 15.44 -25.33
CA ASP A 342 -23.20 15.66 -25.96
C ASP A 342 -23.62 14.42 -26.77
N GLU A 343 -24.93 14.27 -26.98
CA GLU A 343 -25.54 13.12 -27.66
C GLU A 343 -24.98 12.95 -29.08
N GLU A 344 -24.66 14.05 -29.76
CA GLU A 344 -24.10 14.04 -31.12
C GLU A 344 -22.71 13.40 -31.15
N SER A 345 -21.84 13.73 -30.19
CA SER A 345 -20.53 13.10 -30.03
C SER A 345 -20.62 11.61 -29.70
N GLN A 346 -21.61 11.20 -28.89
CA GLN A 346 -21.86 9.80 -28.59
C GLN A 346 -22.31 9.03 -29.84
N LEU A 347 -23.26 9.59 -30.60
CA LEU A 347 -23.75 8.99 -31.84
C LEU A 347 -22.64 8.88 -32.89
N GLN A 348 -21.78 9.90 -33.03
CA GLN A 348 -20.65 9.84 -33.94
C GLN A 348 -19.64 8.77 -33.51
N HIS A 349 -19.32 8.65 -32.22
CA HIS A 349 -18.46 7.57 -31.74
C HIS A 349 -19.05 6.19 -32.10
N LEU A 350 -20.36 6.00 -31.97
CA LEU A 350 -21.01 4.74 -32.34
C LEU A 350 -20.90 4.43 -33.85
N GLN A 351 -20.89 5.44 -34.71
CA GLN A 351 -20.65 5.28 -36.13
C GLN A 351 -19.18 4.96 -36.43
N ASP A 352 -18.25 5.57 -35.68
CA ASP A 352 -16.81 5.46 -35.88
C ASP A 352 -16.17 4.22 -35.20
N ILE A 353 -16.95 3.28 -34.66
CA ILE A 353 -16.42 2.11 -33.90
C ILE A 353 -15.40 1.28 -34.72
N TYR A 354 -15.58 1.23 -36.04
CA TYR A 354 -14.67 0.53 -36.96
C TYR A 354 -13.53 1.41 -37.49
N ASP A 355 -13.67 2.74 -37.42
CA ASP A 355 -12.67 3.68 -37.90
C ASP A 355 -11.64 3.95 -36.82
N VAL A 356 -10.41 3.51 -37.06
CA VAL A 356 -9.31 3.54 -36.08
C VAL A 356 -8.70 4.94 -35.92
N THR A 357 -9.29 5.97 -36.54
CA THR A 357 -8.75 7.33 -36.52
C THR A 357 -9.19 8.01 -35.22
N PRO A 358 -8.29 8.27 -34.26
CA PRO A 358 -8.69 8.88 -33.00
C PRO A 358 -9.19 10.30 -33.30
N GLN A 359 -10.45 10.59 -32.96
CA GLN A 359 -10.90 11.97 -32.98
C GLN A 359 -10.09 12.78 -31.95
N PRO A 360 -9.62 13.98 -32.31
CA PRO A 360 -8.88 14.83 -31.38
C PRO A 360 -9.79 15.23 -30.23
N SER A 361 -9.50 14.75 -29.02
CA SER A 361 -10.24 15.20 -27.84
C SER A 361 -9.88 16.65 -27.55
N GLN A 362 -10.90 17.48 -27.29
CA GLN A 362 -10.71 18.86 -26.85
C GLN A 362 -10.22 18.95 -25.39
N LYS A 363 -10.19 17.82 -24.67
CA LYS A 363 -9.78 17.74 -23.27
C LYS A 363 -8.26 17.81 -23.16
N ARG A 364 -7.77 18.65 -22.24
CA ARG A 364 -6.34 18.64 -21.88
C ARG A 364 -6.02 17.34 -21.16
N ARG A 365 -5.07 16.57 -21.69
CA ARG A 365 -4.61 15.30 -21.11
C ARG A 365 -3.34 15.48 -20.30
N VAL A 366 -3.21 14.73 -19.20
CA VAL A 366 -1.97 14.66 -18.40
C VAL A 366 -1.36 13.27 -18.51
N ASN A 367 -0.23 13.18 -19.21
CA ASN A 367 0.52 11.95 -19.36
C ASN A 367 1.57 11.81 -18.26
N LEU A 368 1.16 11.29 -17.10
CA LEU A 368 2.09 11.04 -16.00
C LEU A 368 3.12 9.95 -16.36
N PRO A 369 4.42 10.15 -16.03
CA PRO A 369 5.46 9.16 -16.31
C PRO A 369 5.25 7.92 -15.45
N THR A 370 5.27 6.72 -16.04
CA THR A 370 5.10 5.47 -15.28
C THR A 370 6.24 5.22 -14.28
N CYS A 371 5.98 4.51 -13.18
CA CYS A 371 7.03 4.05 -12.27
C CYS A 371 8.16 3.29 -12.99
N LEU A 372 9.39 3.41 -12.49
CA LEU A 372 10.49 2.53 -12.88
C LEU A 372 10.34 1.13 -12.27
N ASN A 373 11.01 0.14 -12.84
CA ASN A 373 11.03 -1.18 -12.23
C ASN A 373 11.80 -1.11 -10.91
N THR A 374 11.27 -1.73 -9.86
CA THR A 374 12.07 -1.96 -8.65
C THR A 374 13.16 -2.97 -9.03
N PRO A 375 14.44 -2.72 -8.71
CA PRO A 375 15.53 -3.66 -8.96
C PRO A 375 15.14 -5.02 -8.41
N SER A 376 15.37 -6.08 -9.19
CA SER A 376 15.25 -7.43 -8.66
C SER A 376 16.24 -7.56 -7.49
N LYS A 377 15.81 -8.14 -6.37
CA LYS A 377 16.78 -8.69 -5.42
C LYS A 377 17.63 -9.66 -6.24
N SER A 378 18.94 -9.41 -6.34
CA SER A 378 19.85 -10.40 -6.87
C SER A 378 19.79 -11.59 -5.93
N SER A 379 18.93 -12.56 -6.25
CA SER A 379 19.07 -13.89 -5.72
C SER A 379 20.40 -14.39 -6.26
N LYS A 380 21.47 -14.22 -5.49
CA LYS A 380 22.59 -15.15 -5.61
C LYS A 380 22.02 -16.49 -5.17
N ARG A 381 21.36 -17.22 -6.08
CA ARG A 381 21.26 -18.67 -5.95
C ARG A 381 22.71 -19.12 -5.93
N VAL A 382 23.21 -19.46 -4.75
CA VAL A 382 24.38 -20.32 -4.66
C VAL A 382 23.99 -21.54 -5.48
N LYS A 383 24.64 -21.72 -6.64
CA LYS A 383 24.47 -22.96 -7.40
C LYS A 383 24.85 -24.09 -6.45
N PRO A 384 24.06 -25.18 -6.35
CA PRO A 384 24.52 -26.36 -5.66
C PRO A 384 25.90 -26.71 -6.23
N ILE A 385 26.89 -26.89 -5.36
CA ILE A 385 28.17 -27.47 -5.76
C ILE A 385 27.83 -28.85 -6.34
N PRO A 386 28.25 -29.20 -7.57
CA PRO A 386 28.08 -30.55 -8.09
C PRO A 386 28.62 -31.54 -7.06
N LEU A 387 27.82 -32.55 -6.69
CA LEU A 387 28.20 -33.56 -5.69
C LEU A 387 29.53 -34.24 -6.06
N ASP A 388 29.87 -34.24 -7.34
CA ASP A 388 31.03 -34.87 -7.96
C ASP A 388 32.36 -34.15 -7.65
N LEU A 389 32.32 -32.98 -7.00
CA LEU A 389 33.51 -32.21 -6.57
C LEU A 389 33.78 -32.27 -5.06
N LEU A 390 32.97 -33.00 -4.30
CA LEU A 390 33.26 -33.29 -2.89
C LEU A 390 34.13 -34.54 -2.83
N GLY A 391 35.44 -34.35 -2.65
CA GLY A 391 36.33 -35.43 -2.23
C GLY A 391 35.85 -36.06 -0.92
N PRO A 392 36.26 -37.31 -0.60
CA PRO A 392 35.83 -37.98 0.62
C PRO A 392 36.14 -37.11 1.85
N PRO A 393 35.23 -37.06 2.84
CA PRO A 393 35.43 -36.22 4.02
C PRO A 393 36.71 -36.65 4.75
N PRO A 394 37.51 -35.69 5.26
CA PRO A 394 38.67 -36.01 6.07
C PRO A 394 38.24 -36.72 7.35
N PRO A 395 39.06 -37.65 7.91
CA PRO A 395 38.73 -38.33 9.14
C PRO A 395 38.84 -37.34 10.30
N PHE A 396 37.72 -36.79 10.77
CA PHE A 396 37.68 -35.95 11.96
C PHE A 396 37.25 -36.77 13.18
N ASN A 397 38.24 -37.06 14.03
CA ASN A 397 38.04 -37.33 15.45
C ASN A 397 37.55 -36.05 16.13
N LEU A 398 36.25 -35.94 16.41
CA LEU A 398 35.73 -35.06 17.46
C LEU A 398 34.37 -35.59 17.92
N LEU A 399 34.33 -36.00 19.20
CA LEU A 399 33.14 -36.39 19.94
C LEU A 399 32.08 -35.28 19.88
N SER A 400 31.13 -35.40 18.96
CA SER A 400 29.82 -34.74 19.03
C SER A 400 28.75 -35.80 18.74
N SER A 401 27.81 -35.94 19.68
CA SER A 401 26.85 -37.02 19.71
C SER A 401 25.87 -36.91 18.53
N ILE A 402 26.06 -37.75 17.51
CA ILE A 402 25.14 -37.90 16.39
C ILE A 402 23.85 -38.57 16.90
N VAL A 403 22.76 -37.81 17.05
CA VAL A 403 21.47 -38.33 17.53
C VAL A 403 20.71 -39.01 16.38
N SER A 404 20.36 -40.29 16.56
CA SER A 404 19.57 -41.08 15.61
C SER A 404 18.08 -40.89 15.80
N CYS A 405 17.32 -40.84 14.70
CA CYS A 405 15.87 -41.00 14.79
C CYS A 405 15.57 -42.40 15.33
N PRO A 406 14.77 -42.54 16.40
CA PRO A 406 14.42 -43.85 16.96
C PRO A 406 13.37 -44.59 16.13
N ASP A 407 12.80 -43.96 15.10
CA ASP A 407 11.79 -44.57 14.24
C ASP A 407 12.45 -45.57 13.26
N PRO A 408 12.12 -46.88 13.34
CA PRO A 408 12.76 -47.92 12.53
C PRO A 408 12.51 -47.80 11.02
N GLN A 409 11.59 -46.93 10.59
CA GLN A 409 11.36 -46.65 9.17
C GLN A 409 12.29 -45.57 8.60
N CYS A 410 13.08 -44.87 9.42
CA CYS A 410 13.98 -43.80 8.97
C CYS A 410 15.38 -44.34 8.70
N GLU A 411 15.82 -44.28 7.44
CA GLU A 411 17.18 -44.64 7.04
C GLU A 411 18.15 -43.55 7.53
N GLY A 412 18.71 -43.69 8.73
CA GLY A 412 19.45 -42.66 9.48
C GLY A 412 20.68 -42.01 8.81
N LYS A 413 20.51 -41.39 7.64
CA LYS A 413 21.58 -40.96 6.72
C LYS A 413 21.75 -39.46 6.55
N ASN A 414 21.02 -38.60 7.26
CA ASN A 414 21.31 -37.17 7.26
C ASN A 414 21.18 -36.57 8.66
N LYS A 415 22.32 -36.23 9.26
CA LYS A 415 22.39 -35.72 10.64
C LYS A 415 23.45 -34.62 10.75
N ASP A 416 22.98 -33.39 10.60
CA ASP A 416 23.64 -32.24 11.19
C ASP A 416 22.61 -31.47 12.03
N THR A 417 22.78 -31.49 13.35
CA THR A 417 22.20 -30.56 14.36
C THR A 417 20.70 -30.25 14.30
N ALA A 418 19.88 -31.07 13.65
CA ALA A 418 18.45 -30.81 13.49
C ALA A 418 17.65 -31.22 14.74
N LYS A 419 16.72 -30.35 15.18
CA LYS A 419 15.76 -30.67 16.26
C LYS A 419 14.70 -31.70 15.84
N PHE A 420 14.52 -31.92 14.53
CA PHE A 420 13.51 -32.79 13.94
C PHE A 420 14.12 -33.68 12.86
N CYS A 421 13.59 -34.89 12.70
CA CYS A 421 14.00 -35.83 11.66
C CYS A 421 13.54 -35.34 10.28
N SER A 422 14.44 -35.36 9.29
CA SER A 422 14.11 -34.99 7.89
C SER A 422 13.12 -35.93 7.23
N ASP A 423 13.10 -37.20 7.64
CA ASP A 423 12.34 -38.25 6.94
C ASP A 423 10.90 -38.32 7.46
N CYS A 424 10.72 -38.25 8.78
CA CYS A 424 9.41 -38.38 9.41
C CYS A 424 8.89 -37.09 10.07
N GLY A 425 9.70 -36.04 10.18
CA GLY A 425 9.31 -34.75 10.79
C GLY A 425 9.18 -34.76 12.33
N LYS A 426 9.42 -35.89 13.00
CA LYS A 426 9.31 -36.02 14.47
C LYS A 426 10.53 -35.41 15.20
N PRO A 427 10.38 -34.91 16.44
CA PRO A 427 11.50 -34.43 17.25
C PRO A 427 12.56 -35.53 17.47
N LEU A 428 13.85 -35.15 17.47
CA LEU A 428 14.97 -36.09 17.66
C LEU A 428 15.45 -36.21 19.12
N MET A 429 14.96 -35.37 20.03
CA MET A 429 15.16 -35.47 21.48
C MET A 429 13.88 -35.02 22.20
N GLU A 430 13.46 -35.73 23.24
CA GLU A 430 12.53 -35.21 24.28
C GLU A 430 13.29 -34.34 25.29
#